data_AF-W4GJH6-F1
#
_entry.id   AF-W4GJH6-F1
#
_cell.length_a   1.000
_cell.length_b   1.000
_cell.length_c   1.000
_cell.angle_alpha   90.00
_cell.angle_beta   90.00
_cell.angle_gamma   90.00
#
_symmetry.space_group_name_H-M   'P 1'
#
loop_
_entity.id
_entity.type
_entity.pdbx_description
1 polymer ?
#
loop_
_entity_poly.entity_id
_entity_poly.type
_entity_poly.pdbx_seq_one_letter_code
_entity_poly.pdbx_strand_id
1 'polypeptide(L)'
;MVPIGASLVRELRSLGNKDPIQVMHCLASELPEADRALLLDIKDANVEIIDVCSLMVAADLLTAEAATDFQNYWLKPLAVLVTSFDEVMLLDVDNLFVRDPAELWTTPLYLDTGTLFFYDRVLNFNFWLNEAQADGRAYLRIFLETFPYTSFGLHPPTNPSQRLQDSMIYARHTAHEQDSSVVLLQKSRAGVPVLKLHWHLARRLAWLYYDTGCP
;
A
#
# COMPACT_ATOMS: atom_id res chain seq x y z
N MET A 1 5.78 7.53 15.89
CA MET A 1 4.62 7.58 14.96
C MET A 1 3.27 7.48 15.66
N VAL A 2 3.13 6.70 16.74
CA VAL A 2 1.83 6.44 17.40
C VAL A 2 1.04 7.70 17.82
N PRO A 3 1.66 8.75 18.42
CA PRO A 3 0.93 9.98 18.71
C PRO A 3 0.36 10.69 17.47
N ILE A 4 1.05 10.59 16.32
CA ILE A 4 0.61 11.17 15.05
C ILE A 4 -0.62 10.40 14.54
N GLY A 5 -0.57 9.06 14.54
CA GLY A 5 -1.73 8.24 14.18
C GLY A 5 -2.95 8.49 15.06
N ALA A 6 -2.75 8.62 16.38
CA ALA A 6 -3.84 8.99 17.29
C ALA A 6 -4.40 10.40 17.00
N SER A 7 -3.53 11.35 16.61
CA SER A 7 -3.94 12.68 16.18
C SER A 7 -4.77 12.63 14.90
N LEU A 8 -4.34 11.87 13.89
CA LEU A 8 -5.06 11.70 12.63
C LEU A 8 -6.48 11.18 12.87
N VAL A 9 -6.66 10.16 13.70
CA VAL A 9 -8.01 9.65 14.02
C VAL A 9 -8.89 10.75 14.62
N ARG A 10 -8.36 11.54 15.56
CA ARG A 10 -9.10 12.65 16.17
C ARG A 10 -9.44 13.74 15.16
N GLU A 11 -8.50 14.06 14.26
CA GLU A 11 -8.69 15.02 13.17
C GLU A 11 -9.81 14.58 12.23
N LEU A 12 -9.78 13.34 11.75
CA LEU A 12 -10.83 12.76 10.90
C LEU A 12 -12.21 12.91 11.55
N ARG A 13 -12.33 12.57 12.84
CA ARG A 13 -13.60 12.74 13.57
C ARG A 13 -14.02 14.19 13.73
N SER A 14 -13.08 15.11 13.91
CA SER A 14 -13.35 16.55 13.99
C SER A 14 -13.87 17.13 12.66
N LEU A 15 -13.43 16.56 11.54
CA LEU A 15 -13.88 16.93 10.20
C LEU A 15 -15.26 16.34 9.84
N GLY A 16 -15.79 15.45 10.66
CA GLY A 16 -17.10 14.84 10.46
C GLY A 16 -17.08 13.39 9.99
N ASN A 17 -15.91 12.84 9.67
CA ASN A 17 -15.77 11.48 9.12
C ASN A 17 -16.37 10.44 10.08
N LYS A 18 -17.21 9.55 9.55
CA LYS A 18 -17.88 8.46 10.30
C LYS A 18 -17.43 7.07 9.88
N ASP A 19 -16.50 6.97 8.95
CA ASP A 19 -16.05 5.70 8.42
C ASP A 19 -15.38 4.87 9.53
N PRO A 20 -15.54 3.54 9.53
CA PRO A 20 -14.80 2.67 10.43
C PRO A 20 -13.31 2.73 10.10
N ILE A 21 -12.48 2.73 11.15
CA ILE A 21 -11.02 2.87 11.04
C ILE A 21 -10.37 1.62 11.61
N GLN A 22 -9.46 1.01 10.85
CA GLN A 22 -8.56 -0.04 11.33
C GLN A 22 -7.14 0.52 11.39
N VAL A 23 -6.63 0.70 12.60
CA VAL A 23 -5.22 1.03 12.85
C VAL A 23 -4.43 -0.27 12.83
N MET A 24 -3.70 -0.49 11.74
CA MET A 24 -2.97 -1.73 11.51
C MET A 24 -1.50 -1.59 11.85
N HIS A 25 -0.95 -2.61 12.50
CA HIS A 25 0.48 -2.72 12.82
C HIS A 25 0.97 -4.17 12.60
N CYS A 26 2.27 -4.37 12.75
CA CYS A 26 2.98 -5.62 12.54
C CYS A 26 3.81 -5.98 13.78
N LEU A 27 3.30 -6.95 14.56
CA LEU A 27 3.92 -7.47 15.78
C LEU A 27 4.00 -6.43 16.92
N ALA A 28 4.22 -6.92 18.13
CA ALA A 28 4.34 -6.09 19.33
C ALA A 28 5.62 -5.22 19.35
N SER A 29 6.62 -5.56 18.54
CA SER A 29 7.85 -4.75 18.41
C SER A 29 7.61 -3.43 17.68
N GLU A 30 6.62 -3.36 16.78
CA GLU A 30 6.26 -2.12 16.08
C GLU A 30 5.29 -1.25 16.88
N LEU A 31 4.33 -1.88 17.57
CA LEU A 31 3.38 -1.19 18.45
C LEU A 31 3.38 -1.84 19.84
N PRO A 32 4.30 -1.43 20.73
CA PRO A 32 4.33 -1.90 22.11
C PRO A 32 3.06 -1.53 22.87
N GLU A 33 2.72 -2.32 23.90
CA GLU A 33 1.50 -2.14 24.70
C GLU A 33 1.38 -0.74 25.34
N ALA A 34 2.52 -0.18 25.78
CA ALA A 34 2.58 1.17 26.34
C ALA A 34 2.12 2.25 25.34
N ASP A 35 2.47 2.11 24.07
CA ASP A 35 2.08 3.05 23.01
C ASP A 35 0.65 2.80 22.53
N ARG A 36 0.23 1.53 22.52
CA ARG A 36 -1.15 1.12 22.18
C ARG A 36 -2.19 1.80 23.07
N ALA A 37 -1.85 2.10 24.32
CA ALA A 37 -2.72 2.81 25.25
C ALA A 37 -3.20 4.17 24.72
N LEU A 38 -2.38 4.89 23.95
CA LEU A 38 -2.76 6.18 23.35
C LEU A 38 -3.88 6.03 22.31
N LEU A 39 -3.84 4.96 21.53
CA LEU A 39 -4.89 4.63 20.55
C LEU A 39 -6.16 4.14 21.25
N LEU A 40 -6.02 3.32 22.31
CA LEU A 40 -7.15 2.83 23.12
C LEU A 40 -7.82 3.92 23.98
N ASP A 41 -7.14 5.05 24.20
CA ASP A 41 -7.74 6.22 24.84
C ASP A 41 -8.76 6.92 23.93
N ILE A 42 -8.67 6.71 22.61
CA ILE A 42 -9.68 7.18 21.66
C ILE A 42 -10.97 6.39 21.92
N LYS A 43 -11.92 7.00 22.63
CA LYS A 43 -13.22 6.39 22.96
C LYS A 43 -14.15 6.41 21.74
N ASP A 44 -13.76 5.67 20.71
CA ASP A 44 -14.49 5.52 19.47
C ASP A 44 -14.69 4.01 19.18
N ALA A 45 -15.96 3.59 19.18
CA ALA A 45 -16.34 2.20 18.91
C ALA A 45 -16.09 1.77 17.46
N ASN A 46 -15.88 2.72 16.55
CA ASN A 46 -15.58 2.48 15.14
C ASN A 46 -14.07 2.46 14.86
N VAL A 47 -13.21 2.45 15.88
CA VAL A 47 -11.75 2.32 15.74
C VAL A 47 -11.30 0.97 16.28
N GLU A 48 -10.63 0.19 15.44
CA GLU A 48 -10.07 -1.11 15.77
C GLU A 48 -8.55 -1.10 15.59
N ILE A 49 -7.82 -1.80 16.46
CA ILE A 49 -6.36 -1.97 16.35
C ILE A 49 -6.07 -3.42 16.00
N ILE A 50 -5.37 -3.65 14.88
CA ILE A 50 -5.14 -4.99 14.32
C ILE A 50 -3.64 -5.25 14.17
N ASP A 51 -3.18 -6.34 14.76
CA ASP A 51 -1.85 -6.90 14.49
C ASP A 51 -1.91 -7.81 13.25
N VAL A 52 -1.67 -7.22 12.09
CA VAL A 52 -1.77 -7.90 10.80
C VAL A 52 -0.74 -9.04 10.70
N CYS A 53 0.48 -8.81 11.17
CA CYS A 53 1.53 -9.82 11.08
C CYS A 53 1.26 -11.03 11.97
N SER A 54 0.80 -10.82 13.21
CA SER A 54 0.38 -11.94 14.07
C SER A 54 -0.77 -12.74 13.47
N LEU A 55 -1.75 -12.09 12.82
CA LEU A 55 -2.82 -12.78 12.11
C LEU A 55 -2.29 -13.64 10.94
N MET A 56 -1.35 -13.10 10.16
CA MET A 56 -0.77 -13.82 9.01
C MET A 56 0.10 -15.00 9.45
N VAL A 57 0.81 -14.88 10.57
CA VAL A 57 1.57 -15.98 11.17
C VAL A 57 0.63 -17.05 11.72
N ALA A 58 -0.42 -16.66 12.45
CA ALA A 58 -1.40 -17.59 13.00
C ALA A 58 -2.20 -18.35 11.93
N ALA A 59 -2.31 -17.78 10.72
CA ALA A 59 -2.95 -18.40 9.57
C ALA A 59 -2.00 -19.24 8.70
N ASP A 60 -0.75 -19.45 9.13
CA ASP A 60 0.31 -20.15 8.37
C ASP A 60 0.59 -19.52 6.98
N LEU A 61 0.31 -18.23 6.80
CA LEU A 61 0.55 -17.51 5.55
C LEU A 61 1.94 -16.87 5.50
N LEU A 62 2.53 -16.58 6.66
CA LEU A 62 3.90 -16.08 6.84
C LEU A 62 4.58 -16.80 8.00
N THR A 63 5.90 -16.95 7.94
CA THR A 63 6.69 -17.30 9.12
C THR A 63 6.86 -16.07 10.01
N ALA A 64 7.15 -16.26 11.30
CA ALA A 64 7.43 -15.14 12.20
C ALA A 64 8.60 -14.27 11.72
N GLU A 65 9.61 -14.89 11.11
CA GLU A 65 10.74 -14.19 10.49
C GLU A 65 10.31 -13.41 9.24
N ALA A 66 9.60 -14.03 8.29
CA ALA A 66 9.15 -13.32 7.10
C ALA A 66 8.14 -12.19 7.41
N ALA A 67 7.45 -12.27 8.55
CA ALA A 67 6.54 -11.22 8.99
C ALA A 67 7.29 -9.93 9.36
N THR A 68 8.54 -10.00 9.85
CA THR A 68 9.30 -8.79 10.21
C THR A 68 9.62 -7.92 9.00
N ASP A 69 9.68 -8.50 7.80
CA ASP A 69 9.92 -7.78 6.55
C ASP A 69 8.76 -6.85 6.16
N PHE A 70 7.59 -7.02 6.79
CA PHE A 70 6.40 -6.20 6.56
C PHE A 70 6.23 -5.06 7.56
N GLN A 71 7.21 -4.82 8.45
CA GLN A 71 7.15 -3.67 9.36
C GLN A 71 7.33 -2.34 8.60
N ASN A 72 6.85 -1.26 9.21
CA ASN A 72 6.81 0.09 8.66
C ASN A 72 5.92 0.18 7.40
N TYR A 73 6.34 0.97 6.41
CA TYR A 73 5.57 1.22 5.19
C TYR A 73 5.31 -0.06 4.37
N TRP A 74 6.11 -1.12 4.57
CA TRP A 74 5.89 -2.42 3.93
C TRP A 74 4.60 -3.11 4.39
N LEU A 75 3.96 -2.67 5.48
CA LEU A 75 2.70 -3.24 5.92
C LEU A 75 1.55 -2.91 4.99
N LYS A 76 1.61 -1.76 4.29
CA LYS A 76 0.54 -1.22 3.44
C LYS A 76 -0.11 -2.26 2.52
N PRO A 77 0.65 -3.06 1.73
CA PRO A 77 0.05 -4.05 0.86
C PRO A 77 -0.71 -5.14 1.63
N LEU A 78 -0.19 -5.59 2.77
CA LEU A 78 -0.88 -6.58 3.61
C LEU A 78 -2.12 -6.00 4.28
N ALA A 79 -2.05 -4.75 4.74
CA ALA A 79 -3.17 -4.05 5.35
C ALA A 79 -4.40 -4.04 4.44
N VAL A 80 -4.20 -3.74 3.15
CA VAL A 80 -5.25 -3.77 2.12
C VAL A 80 -5.85 -5.18 1.96
N LEU A 81 -5.03 -6.23 2.03
CA LEU A 81 -5.52 -7.61 1.89
C LEU A 81 -6.29 -8.08 3.12
N VAL A 82 -5.77 -7.78 4.31
CA VAL A 82 -6.23 -8.33 5.60
C VAL A 82 -7.43 -7.57 6.16
N THR A 83 -7.59 -6.28 5.84
CA THR A 83 -8.76 -5.51 6.29
C THR A 83 -10.06 -6.21 5.92
N SER A 84 -11.03 -6.15 6.83
CA SER A 84 -12.38 -6.66 6.60
C SER A 84 -13.21 -5.79 5.65
N PHE A 85 -12.76 -4.59 5.32
CA PHE A 85 -13.50 -3.67 4.44
C PHE A 85 -13.38 -4.10 2.98
N ASP A 86 -14.45 -3.92 2.20
CA ASP A 86 -14.42 -4.09 0.74
C ASP A 86 -13.91 -2.82 0.05
N GLU A 87 -14.43 -1.66 0.45
CA GLU A 87 -13.98 -0.33 0.05
C GLU A 87 -12.97 0.17 1.08
N VAL A 88 -11.73 0.40 0.63
CA VAL A 88 -10.59 0.69 1.49
C VAL A 88 -10.01 2.05 1.12
N MET A 89 -9.89 2.94 2.10
CA MET A 89 -9.07 4.15 2.02
C MET A 89 -7.84 3.90 2.88
N LEU A 90 -6.73 3.55 2.23
CA LEU A 90 -5.44 3.39 2.89
C LEU A 90 -4.83 4.79 3.06
N LEU A 91 -4.42 5.10 4.29
CA LEU A 91 -3.86 6.38 4.68
C LEU A 91 -2.50 6.17 5.35
N ASP A 92 -1.56 7.06 5.06
CA ASP A 92 -0.41 7.26 5.93
C ASP A 92 -0.83 7.95 7.22
N VAL A 93 -0.19 7.56 8.33
CA VAL A 93 -0.54 8.11 9.65
C VAL A 93 -0.17 9.58 9.81
N ASP A 94 0.65 10.13 8.90
CA ASP A 94 1.09 11.53 8.88
C ASP A 94 0.39 12.37 7.80
N ASN A 95 -0.70 11.87 7.21
CA ASN A 95 -1.58 12.70 6.40
C ASN A 95 -2.27 13.78 7.24
N LEU A 96 -2.53 14.93 6.59
CA LEU A 96 -3.30 16.04 7.15
C LEU A 96 -4.44 16.36 6.17
N PHE A 97 -5.67 16.35 6.67
CA PHE A 97 -6.87 16.61 5.89
C PHE A 97 -7.46 17.97 6.24
N VAL A 98 -7.78 18.76 5.22
CA VAL A 98 -8.45 20.07 5.40
C VAL A 98 -9.97 20.00 5.24
N ARG A 99 -10.48 18.83 4.83
CA ARG A 99 -11.90 18.50 4.63
C ARG A 99 -12.12 17.02 4.94
N ASP A 100 -13.37 16.62 5.18
CA ASP A 100 -13.71 15.22 5.39
C ASP A 100 -13.30 14.38 4.16
N PRO A 101 -12.39 13.40 4.31
CA PRO A 101 -11.97 12.57 3.19
C PRO A 101 -13.09 11.65 2.68
N ALA A 102 -14.20 11.48 3.40
CA ALA A 102 -15.34 10.74 2.89
C ALA A 102 -15.90 11.31 1.57
N GLU A 103 -15.62 12.57 1.25
CA GLU A 103 -15.94 13.17 -0.05
C GLU A 103 -15.30 12.39 -1.23
N LEU A 104 -14.14 11.76 -1.02
CA LEU A 104 -13.40 11.01 -2.05
C LEU A 104 -14.18 9.79 -2.58
N TRP A 105 -15.01 9.17 -1.74
CA TRP A 105 -15.87 8.02 -2.11
C TRP A 105 -16.88 8.37 -3.21
N THR A 106 -17.23 9.64 -3.35
CA THR A 106 -18.25 10.09 -4.31
C THR A 106 -17.66 10.74 -5.56
N THR A 107 -16.32 10.73 -5.68
CA THR A 107 -15.67 11.29 -6.87
C THR A 107 -16.04 10.48 -8.12
N PRO A 108 -16.23 11.11 -9.28
CA PRO A 108 -16.56 10.38 -10.51
C PRO A 108 -15.56 9.28 -10.86
N LEU A 109 -14.27 9.51 -10.61
CA LEU A 109 -13.20 8.53 -10.87
C LEU A 109 -13.33 7.28 -9.99
N TYR A 110 -13.60 7.46 -8.69
CA TYR A 110 -13.81 6.33 -7.80
C TYR A 110 -15.10 5.58 -8.15
N LEU A 111 -16.21 6.29 -8.40
CA LEU A 111 -17.47 5.65 -8.80
C LEU A 111 -17.33 4.89 -10.13
N ASP A 112 -16.53 5.39 -11.07
CA ASP A 112 -16.32 4.77 -12.37
C ASP A 112 -15.35 3.58 -12.34
N THR A 113 -14.37 3.55 -11.44
CA THR A 113 -13.32 2.50 -11.48
C THR A 113 -13.24 1.65 -10.20
N GLY A 114 -13.83 2.11 -9.10
CA GLY A 114 -13.62 1.60 -7.75
C GLY A 114 -12.22 1.86 -7.22
N THR A 115 -11.48 2.80 -7.84
CA THR A 115 -10.13 3.16 -7.40
C THR A 115 -9.92 4.67 -7.49
N LEU A 116 -9.10 5.22 -6.60
CA LEU A 116 -8.61 6.58 -6.71
C LEU A 116 -7.14 6.61 -6.30
N PHE A 117 -6.30 7.11 -7.20
CA PHE A 117 -4.86 7.26 -7.01
C PHE A 117 -4.46 8.69 -7.33
N PHE A 118 -3.37 9.14 -6.69
CA PHE A 118 -2.81 10.46 -6.90
C PHE A 118 -1.46 10.35 -7.60
N TYR A 119 -1.14 11.35 -8.41
CA TYR A 119 0.20 11.48 -8.98
C TYR A 119 1.15 12.00 -7.92
N ASP A 120 2.29 11.34 -7.76
CA ASP A 120 3.40 11.89 -6.98
C ASP A 120 4.18 12.92 -7.81
N ARG A 121 5.03 13.68 -7.12
CA ARG A 121 5.95 14.64 -7.71
C ARG A 121 6.93 13.90 -8.63
N VAL A 122 7.16 14.48 -9.81
CA VAL A 122 8.24 14.04 -10.68
C VAL A 122 9.55 14.56 -10.13
N LEU A 123 10.28 13.67 -9.45
CA LEU A 123 11.58 13.97 -8.87
C LEU A 123 12.64 13.19 -9.63
N ASN A 124 13.71 13.88 -10.04
CA ASN A 124 14.76 13.28 -10.87
C ASN A 124 15.68 12.37 -10.04
N PHE A 125 15.20 11.16 -9.78
CA PHE A 125 15.95 10.08 -9.17
C PHE A 125 15.71 8.75 -9.89
N ASN A 126 16.70 7.86 -9.82
CA ASN A 126 16.73 6.59 -10.54
C ASN A 126 17.05 5.43 -9.60
N PHE A 127 16.32 5.32 -8.50
CA PHE A 127 16.30 4.16 -7.61
C PHE A 127 15.05 3.31 -7.86
N TRP A 128 14.89 2.17 -7.18
CA TRP A 128 13.74 1.28 -7.30
C TRP A 128 13.43 0.84 -8.75
N LEU A 129 12.24 1.20 -9.27
CA LEU A 129 11.79 0.86 -10.61
C LEU A 129 12.70 1.42 -11.71
N ASN A 130 13.49 2.47 -11.46
CA ASN A 130 14.44 2.99 -12.43
C ASN A 130 15.91 2.79 -12.07
N GLU A 131 16.17 1.98 -11.04
CA GLU A 131 17.53 1.56 -10.73
C GLU A 131 18.15 0.80 -11.89
N ALA A 132 19.37 1.22 -12.25
CA ALA A 132 20.14 0.58 -13.28
C ALA A 132 20.60 -0.80 -12.79
N GLN A 133 20.24 -1.83 -13.54
CA GLN A 133 20.63 -3.20 -13.29
C GLN A 133 22.02 -3.46 -13.89
N ALA A 134 22.60 -4.65 -13.64
CA ALA A 134 23.95 -4.99 -14.10
C ALA A 134 24.16 -4.84 -15.63
N ASP A 135 23.10 -4.99 -16.42
CA ASP A 135 23.10 -4.83 -17.88
C ASP A 135 22.81 -3.39 -18.35
N GLY A 136 22.70 -2.43 -17.42
CA GLY A 136 22.43 -1.03 -17.67
C GLY A 136 20.95 -0.68 -17.92
N ARG A 137 20.05 -1.67 -17.97
CA ARG A 137 18.61 -1.43 -18.12
C ARG A 137 17.98 -1.02 -16.78
N ALA A 138 16.92 -0.22 -16.85
CA ALA A 138 16.10 0.10 -15.68
C ALA A 138 15.35 -1.16 -15.19
N TYR A 139 15.26 -1.34 -13.87
CA TYR A 139 14.56 -2.48 -13.25
C TYR A 139 13.14 -2.66 -13.79
N LEU A 140 12.38 -1.60 -14.03
CA LEU A 140 11.03 -1.65 -14.59
C LEU A 140 10.97 -2.43 -15.91
N ARG A 141 11.98 -2.27 -16.78
CA ARG A 141 12.04 -3.00 -18.06
C ARG A 141 12.24 -4.49 -17.82
N ILE A 142 13.18 -4.84 -16.95
CA ILE A 142 13.44 -6.23 -16.57
C ILE A 142 12.22 -6.84 -15.87
N PHE A 143 11.57 -6.09 -14.99
CA PHE A 143 10.36 -6.50 -14.30
C PHE A 143 9.25 -6.85 -15.29
N LEU A 144 8.95 -5.97 -16.25
CA LEU A 144 7.92 -6.23 -17.26
C LEU A 144 8.24 -7.42 -18.16
N GLU A 145 9.52 -7.67 -18.47
CA GLU A 145 9.92 -8.82 -19.29
C GLU A 145 9.88 -10.15 -18.52
N THR A 146 10.24 -10.13 -17.24
CA THR A 146 10.42 -11.33 -16.40
C THR A 146 9.22 -11.63 -15.51
N PHE A 147 8.21 -10.77 -15.52
CA PHE A 147 7.01 -10.95 -14.70
C PHE A 147 6.26 -12.23 -15.12
N PRO A 148 5.84 -13.09 -14.16
CA PRO A 148 5.25 -14.39 -14.46
C PRO A 148 3.76 -14.29 -14.85
N TYR A 149 3.45 -13.62 -15.97
CA TYR A 149 2.08 -13.35 -16.44
C TYR A 149 1.17 -14.58 -16.47
N THR A 150 1.68 -15.71 -16.96
CA THR A 150 0.91 -16.95 -17.11
C THR A 150 0.44 -17.52 -15.77
N SER A 151 1.16 -17.26 -14.66
CA SER A 151 0.76 -17.67 -13.31
C SER A 151 -0.49 -16.95 -12.81
N PHE A 152 -0.85 -15.83 -13.44
CA PHE A 152 -2.02 -15.02 -13.14
C PHE A 152 -3.08 -15.08 -14.24
N GLY A 153 -2.95 -16.00 -15.20
CA GLY A 153 -3.86 -16.09 -16.35
C GLY A 153 -3.73 -14.89 -17.31
N LEU A 154 -2.59 -14.20 -17.29
CA LEU A 154 -2.28 -13.08 -18.18
C LEU A 154 -1.36 -13.55 -19.30
N HIS A 155 -1.38 -12.80 -20.40
CA HIS A 155 -0.41 -12.96 -21.49
C HIS A 155 0.65 -11.86 -21.40
N PRO A 156 1.95 -12.19 -21.57
CA PRO A 156 2.98 -11.18 -21.70
C PRO A 156 2.60 -10.21 -22.83
N PRO A 157 2.58 -8.89 -22.58
CA PRO A 157 2.24 -7.94 -23.62
C PRO A 157 3.39 -7.82 -24.62
N THR A 158 3.09 -7.65 -25.91
CA THR A 158 4.12 -7.41 -26.94
C THR A 158 4.90 -6.12 -26.66
N ASN A 159 4.20 -5.10 -26.15
CA ASN A 159 4.76 -3.83 -25.70
C ASN A 159 3.98 -3.34 -24.47
N PRO A 160 4.58 -2.53 -23.59
CA PRO A 160 3.86 -1.84 -22.52
C PRO A 160 2.65 -1.05 -23.06
N SER A 161 1.64 -0.80 -22.22
CA SER A 161 0.49 0.02 -22.63
C SER A 161 0.95 1.42 -23.06
N GLN A 162 0.21 2.07 -23.96
CA GLN A 162 0.55 3.44 -24.39
C GLN A 162 0.69 4.40 -23.21
N ARG A 163 -0.23 4.29 -22.22
CA ARG A 163 -0.16 5.04 -20.97
C ARG A 163 1.17 4.86 -20.23
N LEU A 164 1.68 3.63 -20.14
CA LEU A 164 2.96 3.37 -19.51
C LEU A 164 4.12 3.89 -20.37
N GLN A 165 4.06 3.75 -21.70
CA GLN A 165 5.09 4.30 -22.59
C GLN A 165 5.22 5.82 -22.48
N ASP A 166 4.10 6.52 -22.29
CA ASP A 166 4.05 7.98 -22.18
C ASP A 166 4.37 8.50 -20.77
N SER A 167 4.61 7.61 -19.81
CA SER A 167 4.85 7.95 -18.40
C SER A 167 6.29 8.45 -18.16
N MET A 168 6.45 9.34 -17.18
CA MET A 168 7.73 9.86 -16.70
C MET A 168 8.64 8.76 -16.13
N ILE A 169 8.09 7.73 -15.51
CA ILE A 169 8.79 6.57 -14.97
C ILE A 169 9.35 5.72 -16.12
N TYR A 170 8.59 5.50 -17.19
CA TYR A 170 9.12 4.76 -18.35
C TYR A 170 10.18 5.57 -19.13
N ALA A 171 10.05 6.89 -19.13
CA ALA A 171 11.04 7.84 -19.64
C ALA A 171 12.26 8.04 -18.72
N ARG A 172 12.28 7.41 -17.53
CA ARG A 172 13.37 7.51 -16.53
C ARG A 172 13.57 8.91 -15.93
N HIS A 173 12.49 9.66 -15.79
CA HIS A 173 12.48 10.98 -15.14
C HIS A 173 12.14 10.91 -13.64
N THR A 174 11.64 9.79 -13.15
CA THR A 174 11.32 9.56 -11.72
C THR A 174 11.33 8.07 -11.41
N ALA A 175 11.53 7.66 -10.15
CA ALA A 175 11.45 6.25 -9.72
C ALA A 175 10.02 5.76 -9.43
N HIS A 176 9.08 6.68 -9.25
CA HIS A 176 7.66 6.39 -8.99
C HIS A 176 6.81 7.57 -9.48
N GLU A 177 5.56 7.27 -9.82
CA GLU A 177 4.58 8.26 -10.28
C GLU A 177 3.28 8.25 -9.51
N GLN A 178 3.05 7.20 -8.71
CA GLN A 178 1.85 7.06 -7.92
C GLN A 178 2.21 7.37 -6.46
N ASP A 179 1.49 8.32 -5.88
CA ASP A 179 1.55 8.59 -4.44
C ASP A 179 0.90 7.42 -3.67
N SER A 180 1.45 7.10 -2.50
CA SER A 180 0.95 6.02 -1.64
C SER A 180 0.44 6.50 -0.29
N SER A 181 0.33 7.82 -0.12
CA SER A 181 -0.13 8.47 1.10
C SER A 181 -1.65 8.32 1.23
N VAL A 182 -2.38 8.46 0.12
CA VAL A 182 -3.83 8.20 0.07
C VAL A 182 -4.14 7.29 -1.12
N VAL A 183 -4.71 6.12 -0.85
CA VAL A 183 -5.12 5.16 -1.88
C VAL A 183 -6.53 4.68 -1.60
N LEU A 184 -7.43 4.81 -2.57
CA LEU A 184 -8.76 4.21 -2.49
C LEU A 184 -8.85 3.01 -3.44
N LEU A 185 -9.41 1.91 -2.96
CA LEU A 185 -9.72 0.75 -3.78
C LEU A 185 -10.96 0.00 -3.27
N GLN A 186 -11.71 -0.58 -4.20
CA GLN A 186 -12.80 -1.52 -3.92
C GLN A 186 -12.36 -2.93 -4.32
N LYS A 187 -12.15 -3.80 -3.33
CA LYS A 187 -11.57 -5.15 -3.53
C LYS A 187 -12.43 -6.04 -4.41
N SER A 188 -13.74 -6.06 -4.17
CA SER A 188 -14.70 -6.82 -4.96
C SER A 188 -14.66 -6.45 -6.44
N ARG A 189 -14.47 -5.17 -6.74
CA ARG A 189 -14.40 -4.63 -8.10
C ARG A 189 -13.04 -4.85 -8.77
N ALA A 190 -11.95 -4.74 -8.02
CA ALA A 190 -10.61 -5.11 -8.50
C ALA A 190 -10.54 -6.60 -8.88
N GLY A 191 -11.23 -7.44 -8.12
CA GLY A 191 -11.40 -8.86 -8.41
C GLY A 191 -10.24 -9.73 -7.93
N VAL A 192 -10.52 -11.03 -7.80
CA VAL A 192 -9.59 -12.03 -7.25
C VAL A 192 -8.23 -12.06 -7.96
N PRO A 193 -8.12 -11.95 -9.30
CA PRO A 193 -6.82 -11.94 -9.97
C PRO A 193 -5.91 -10.79 -9.51
N VAL A 194 -6.48 -9.60 -9.32
CA VAL A 194 -5.74 -8.42 -8.86
C VAL A 194 -5.28 -8.60 -7.42
N LEU A 195 -6.13 -9.14 -6.55
CA LEU A 195 -5.75 -9.40 -5.15
C LEU A 195 -4.65 -10.47 -5.03
N LYS A 196 -4.69 -11.51 -5.86
CA LYS A 196 -3.61 -12.52 -5.95
C LYS A 196 -2.30 -11.91 -6.44
N LEU A 197 -2.39 -11.02 -7.43
CA LEU A 197 -1.24 -10.29 -7.94
C LEU A 197 -0.64 -9.39 -6.85
N HIS A 198 -1.48 -8.63 -6.16
CA HIS A 198 -1.06 -7.76 -5.06
C HIS A 198 -0.35 -8.55 -3.96
N TRP A 199 -0.89 -9.70 -3.56
CA TRP A 199 -0.22 -10.62 -2.63
C TRP A 199 1.15 -11.10 -3.13
N HIS A 200 1.24 -11.49 -4.40
CA HIS A 200 2.51 -11.92 -4.99
C HIS A 200 3.55 -10.81 -5.00
N LEU A 201 3.17 -9.60 -5.40
CA LEU A 201 4.06 -8.44 -5.42
C LEU A 201 4.50 -8.04 -4.01
N ALA A 202 3.57 -8.02 -3.04
CA ALA A 202 3.89 -7.73 -1.65
C ALA A 202 4.97 -8.66 -1.10
N ARG A 203 4.84 -9.97 -1.36
CA ARG A 203 5.85 -10.95 -0.94
C ARG A 203 7.15 -10.84 -1.73
N ARG A 204 7.12 -10.52 -3.02
CA ARG A 204 8.35 -10.44 -3.81
C ARG A 204 9.15 -9.17 -3.51
N LEU A 205 8.47 -8.04 -3.30
CA LEU A 205 9.11 -6.73 -3.10
C LEU A 205 9.71 -6.59 -1.70
N ALA A 206 9.02 -7.06 -0.66
CA ALA A 206 9.59 -7.11 0.68
C ALA A 206 10.90 -7.95 0.70
N TRP A 207 10.90 -9.09 0.03
CA TRP A 207 12.08 -9.95 -0.10
C TRP A 207 13.22 -9.31 -0.90
N LEU A 208 12.92 -8.63 -2.02
CA LEU A 208 13.95 -7.95 -2.82
C LEU A 208 14.62 -6.81 -2.04
N TYR A 209 13.89 -6.08 -1.20
CA TYR A 209 14.43 -4.99 -0.39
C TYR A 209 15.55 -5.47 0.56
N TYR A 210 15.27 -6.52 1.34
CA TYR A 210 16.18 -6.97 2.39
C TYR A 210 17.33 -7.86 1.89
N ASP A 211 17.15 -8.60 0.79
CA ASP A 211 18.17 -9.54 0.28
C ASP A 211 19.11 -8.91 -0.76
N THR A 212 18.65 -7.89 -1.50
CA THR A 212 19.48 -7.22 -2.53
C THR A 212 20.14 -5.93 -2.08
N GLY A 213 19.81 -5.43 -0.88
CA GLY A 213 20.34 -4.15 -0.39
C GLY A 213 19.94 -2.96 -1.28
N CYS A 214 18.86 -3.10 -2.04
CA CYS A 214 18.22 -2.03 -2.80
C CYS A 214 17.50 -1.10 -1.81
N PRO A 215 18.00 0.13 -1.57
CA PRO A 215 17.52 1.02 -0.53
C PRO A 215 16.20 1.72 -0.87
#